data_AF-A0A350QLZ9-F1
#
_entry.id   AF-A0A350QLZ9-F1
#
_cell.length_a   1.000
_cell.length_b   1.000
_cell.length_c   1.000
_cell.angle_alpha   90.00
_cell.angle_beta   90.00
_cell.angle_gamma   90.00
#
_symmetry.space_group_name_H-M   'P 1'
#
loop_
_entity.id
_entity.type
_entity.pdbx_description
1 polymer ?
#
loop_
_entity_poly.entity_id
_entity_poly.type
_entity_poly.pdbx_seq_one_letter_code
_entity_poly.pdbx_strand_id
1 'polypeptide(L)'
;SYGQNIRFSSQSSHADKLAAIDNAQVGDLIYRPGHVMLYLGDDNGEPFVIHSVHELAYFTHRKNSDADSSAAATQPALYQGILNGVAVTPLTPLQLTADSSYLDKIYAIKSLR
;
A
#
# COMPACT_ATOMS: atom_id res chain seq x y z
N SER A 1 10.66 16.45 21.45
CA SER A 1 10.60 15.26 20.59
C SER A 1 10.34 15.71 19.17
N TYR A 2 11.00 15.15 18.14
CA TYR A 2 10.83 15.53 16.73
C TYR A 2 9.62 14.81 16.05
N GLY A 3 8.54 14.59 16.79
CA GLY A 3 7.34 13.86 16.35
C GLY A 3 6.88 12.73 17.26
N GLN A 4 5.76 12.10 16.89
CA GLN A 4 5.16 10.93 17.54
C GLN A 4 5.24 9.72 16.61
N ASN A 5 5.59 8.55 17.14
CA ASN A 5 5.77 7.33 16.35
C ASN A 5 4.82 6.23 16.84
N ILE A 6 4.11 5.62 15.90
CA ILE A 6 3.55 4.28 16.03
C ILE A 6 4.59 3.31 15.45
N ARG A 7 4.97 2.27 16.20
CA ARG A 7 5.90 1.24 15.73
C ARG A 7 5.24 -0.13 15.78
N PHE A 8 5.39 -0.87 14.69
CA PHE A 8 4.89 -2.24 14.58
C PHE A 8 6.02 -3.23 14.81
N SER A 9 5.67 -4.37 15.38
CA SER A 9 6.58 -5.50 15.56
C SER A 9 6.10 -6.70 14.73
N SER A 10 6.79 -7.83 14.83
CA SER A 10 6.34 -9.09 14.25
C SER A 10 5.02 -9.60 14.84
N GLN A 11 4.57 -9.04 15.96
CA GLN A 11 3.30 -9.40 16.61
C GLN A 11 2.14 -8.51 16.14
N SER A 12 2.41 -7.39 15.48
CA SER A 12 1.37 -6.51 14.95
C SER A 12 0.69 -7.17 13.76
N SER A 13 -0.62 -7.39 13.89
CA SER A 13 -1.44 -7.98 12.85
C SER A 13 -1.67 -7.01 11.69
N HIS A 14 -2.13 -7.54 10.56
CA HIS A 14 -2.61 -6.72 9.45
C HIS A 14 -3.71 -5.74 9.89
N ALA A 15 -4.62 -6.18 10.75
CA ALA A 15 -5.71 -5.34 11.26
C ALA A 15 -5.19 -4.19 12.14
N ASP A 16 -4.16 -4.43 12.97
CA ASP A 16 -3.55 -3.37 13.80
C ASP A 16 -2.94 -2.26 12.93
N LYS A 17 -2.30 -2.65 11.82
CA LYS A 17 -1.69 -1.70 10.88
C LYS A 17 -2.75 -0.92 10.11
N LEU A 18 -3.81 -1.59 9.67
CA LEU A 18 -4.93 -0.94 8.99
C LEU A 18 -5.59 0.08 9.91
N ALA A 19 -5.92 -0.32 11.15
CA ALA A 19 -6.51 0.59 12.14
C ALA A 19 -5.62 1.81 12.42
N ALA A 20 -4.29 1.64 12.42
CA ALA A 20 -3.37 2.78 12.58
C ALA A 20 -3.36 3.72 11.37
N ILE A 21 -3.55 3.20 10.15
CA ILE A 21 -3.68 4.00 8.92
C ILE A 21 -5.02 4.73 8.89
N ASP A 22 -6.11 4.06 9.30
CA ASP A 22 -7.44 4.67 9.40
C ASP A 22 -7.47 5.86 10.39
N ASN A 23 -6.51 5.92 11.32
CA ASN A 23 -6.33 7.01 12.27
C ASN A 23 -5.17 7.96 11.90
N ALA A 24 -4.54 7.77 10.74
CA ALA A 24 -3.44 8.62 10.28
C ALA A 24 -3.96 10.01 9.90
N GLN A 25 -3.09 11.02 10.03
CA GLN A 25 -3.39 12.40 9.68
C GLN A 25 -2.59 12.81 8.46
N VAL A 26 -3.18 13.66 7.61
CA VAL A 26 -2.49 14.21 6.42
C VAL A 26 -1.13 14.77 6.84
N GLY A 27 -0.08 14.34 6.14
CA GLY A 27 1.30 14.68 6.47
C GLY A 27 2.05 13.62 7.28
N ASP A 28 1.38 12.57 7.77
CA ASP A 28 2.04 11.44 8.43
C ASP A 28 2.95 10.67 7.45
N LEU A 29 4.12 10.26 7.94
CA LEU A 29 5.07 9.46 7.19
C LEU A 29 4.87 7.98 7.48
N ILE A 30 4.63 7.19 6.44
CA ILE A 30 4.44 5.75 6.51
C ILE A 30 5.71 5.05 6.03
N TYR A 31 6.29 4.21 6.88
CA TYR A 31 7.57 3.55 6.63
C TYR A 31 7.42 2.05 6.41
N ARG A 32 8.14 1.56 5.40
CA ARG A 32 8.41 0.15 5.15
C ARG A 32 9.90 -0.02 4.82
N PRO A 33 10.49 -1.23 4.83
CA PRO A 33 11.91 -1.39 4.54
C PRO A 33 12.31 -0.74 3.21
N GLY A 34 13.30 0.15 3.26
CA GLY A 34 13.85 0.84 2.10
C GLY A 34 12.94 1.90 1.45
N HIS A 35 11.78 2.24 2.04
CA HIS A 35 10.85 3.16 1.40
C HIS A 35 10.03 3.98 2.41
N VAL A 36 9.67 5.21 2.01
CA VAL A 36 8.82 6.12 2.79
C VAL A 36 7.75 6.72 1.89
N MET A 37 6.57 6.91 2.47
CA MET A 37 5.39 7.44 1.80
C MET A 37 4.79 8.55 2.68
N LEU A 38 4.24 9.58 2.06
CA LEU A 38 3.52 10.64 2.77
C LEU A 38 2.02 10.40 2.63
N TYR A 39 1.31 10.36 3.75
CA TYR A 39 -0.13 10.21 3.79
C TYR A 39 -0.85 11.49 3.34
N LEU A 40 -1.81 11.35 2.42
CA LEU A 40 -2.56 12.46 1.82
C LEU A 40 -4.02 12.54 2.28
N GLY A 41 -4.51 11.55 3.03
CA GLY A 41 -5.91 11.42 3.42
C GLY A 41 -6.63 10.31 2.65
N ASP A 42 -7.92 10.21 2.91
CA ASP A 42 -8.78 9.18 2.35
C ASP A 42 -9.61 9.71 1.17
N ASP A 43 -9.81 8.87 0.15
CA ASP A 43 -10.86 9.04 -0.85
C ASP A 43 -11.71 7.75 -0.92
N ASN A 44 -13.02 7.88 -0.69
CA ASN A 44 -13.96 6.74 -0.63
C ASN A 44 -13.53 5.62 0.35
N GLY A 45 -12.87 5.97 1.45
CA GLY A 45 -12.37 5.02 2.45
C GLY A 45 -11.06 4.31 2.06
N GLU A 46 -10.43 4.72 0.96
CA GLU A 46 -9.10 4.25 0.57
C GLU A 46 -8.04 5.29 0.97
N PRO A 47 -7.02 4.93 1.75
CA PRO A 47 -5.91 5.82 2.11
C PRO A 47 -5.00 6.09 0.90
N PHE A 48 -4.79 7.37 0.57
CA PHE A 48 -3.88 7.78 -0.49
C PHE A 48 -2.52 8.24 0.03
N VAL A 49 -1.48 7.90 -0.73
CA VAL A 49 -0.11 8.31 -0.44
C VAL A 49 0.58 8.91 -1.65
N ILE A 50 1.54 9.80 -1.41
CA ILE A 50 2.52 10.21 -2.42
C ILE A 50 3.89 9.61 -2.09
N HIS A 51 4.54 9.03 -3.11
CA HIS A 51 5.85 8.42 -2.96
C HIS A 51 6.64 8.40 -4.28
N SER A 52 7.96 8.21 -4.20
CA SER A 52 8.81 7.93 -5.37
C SER A 52 8.95 6.43 -5.55
N VAL A 53 8.46 5.88 -6.65
CA VAL A 53 8.36 4.43 -6.87
C VAL A 53 8.94 4.03 -8.22
N HIS A 54 9.74 2.94 -8.21
CA HIS A 54 10.26 2.32 -9.42
C HIS A 54 9.19 1.43 -10.06
N GLU A 55 8.70 0.46 -9.29
CA GLU A 55 7.71 -0.54 -9.67
C GLU A 55 6.51 -0.53 -8.74
N LEU A 56 5.33 -0.76 -9.31
CA LEU A 56 4.10 -0.96 -8.55
C LEU A 56 3.48 -2.31 -8.94
N ALA A 57 2.86 -2.96 -7.96
CA ALA A 57 2.08 -4.16 -8.19
C ALA A 57 0.75 -4.10 -7.44
N TYR A 58 -0.30 -4.68 -8.00
CA TYR A 58 -1.62 -4.81 -7.38
C TYR A 58 -2.42 -5.92 -8.06
N PHE A 59 -3.42 -6.47 -7.38
CA PHE A 59 -4.30 -7.47 -7.97
C PHE A 59 -5.32 -6.82 -8.90
N THR A 60 -5.43 -7.34 -10.12
CA THR A 60 -6.44 -6.94 -11.10
C THR A 60 -7.46 -8.06 -11.29
N HIS A 61 -8.71 -7.66 -11.50
CA HIS A 61 -9.79 -8.56 -11.91
C HIS A 61 -9.90 -8.72 -13.44
N ARG A 62 -8.88 -8.29 -14.20
CA ARG A 62 -8.87 -8.47 -15.66
C ARG A 62 -8.58 -9.92 -16.04
N LYS A 63 -9.26 -10.39 -17.09
CA LYS A 63 -8.86 -11.58 -17.85
C LYS A 63 -7.46 -11.34 -18.43
N ASN A 64 -6.56 -12.32 -18.34
CA ASN A 64 -5.41 -12.36 -19.23
C ASN A 64 -5.93 -12.26 -20.67
N SER A 65 -5.45 -11.29 -21.44
CA SER A 65 -5.83 -11.09 -22.85
C SER A 65 -5.48 -12.28 -23.75
N ASP A 66 -4.68 -13.21 -23.24
CA ASP A 66 -4.15 -14.37 -23.96
C ASP A 66 -4.86 -15.68 -23.59
N ALA A 67 -5.92 -15.64 -22.77
CA ALA A 67 -6.68 -16.82 -22.36
C ALA A 67 -8.05 -16.86 -23.04
N ASP A 68 -8.28 -17.95 -23.78
CA ASP A 68 -9.51 -18.27 -24.51
C ASP A 68 -10.78 -18.05 -23.67
N SER A 69 -11.76 -17.41 -24.29
CA SER A 69 -12.92 -16.77 -23.68
C SER A 69 -14.03 -17.76 -23.27
N SER A 70 -13.75 -18.71 -22.36
CA SER A 70 -14.78 -19.68 -21.96
C SER A 70 -14.77 -20.19 -20.50
N ALA A 71 -14.32 -19.43 -19.50
CA ALA A 71 -14.46 -19.85 -18.09
C ALA A 71 -14.88 -18.73 -17.14
N ALA A 72 -15.75 -19.11 -16.19
CA ALA A 72 -16.36 -18.30 -15.14
C ALA A 72 -15.35 -17.85 -14.07
N ALA A 73 -15.65 -16.73 -13.41
CA ALA A 73 -14.93 -16.10 -12.29
C ALA A 73 -13.42 -15.89 -12.52
N THR A 74 -13.06 -14.67 -12.91
CA THR A 74 -11.67 -14.25 -13.11
C THR A 74 -10.91 -14.24 -11.78
N GLN A 75 -10.00 -15.20 -11.59
CA GLN A 75 -9.08 -15.14 -10.45
C GLN A 75 -8.27 -13.84 -10.50
N PRO A 76 -7.99 -13.22 -9.33
CA PRO A 76 -7.17 -12.02 -9.28
C PRO A 76 -5.77 -12.33 -9.82
N ALA A 77 -5.37 -11.62 -10.88
CA ALA A 77 -4.03 -11.70 -11.43
C ALA A 77 -3.17 -10.58 -10.84
N LEU A 78 -1.92 -10.87 -10.49
CA LEU A 78 -1.00 -9.82 -10.05
C LEU A 78 -0.54 -9.02 -11.28
N TYR A 79 -0.89 -7.75 -11.33
CA TYR A 79 -0.30 -6.80 -12.27
C TYR A 79 1.01 -6.27 -11.68
N GLN A 80 2.06 -6.15 -12.49
CA GLN A 80 3.32 -5.48 -12.14
C GLN A 80 3.72 -4.55 -13.29
N GLY A 81 4.03 -3.29 -12.95
CA GLY A 81 4.39 -2.27 -13.92
C GLY A 81 5.46 -1.33 -13.40
N ILE A 82 6.21 -0.75 -14.33
CA ILE A 82 7.24 0.25 -14.03
C ILE A 82 6.62 1.64 -14.17
N LEU A 83 6.79 2.48 -13.14
CA LEU A 83 6.34 3.87 -13.15
C LEU A 83 7.50 4.85 -13.22
N ASN A 84 8.62 4.57 -12.52
CA ASN A 84 9.83 5.40 -12.50
C ASN A 84 9.59 6.88 -12.18
N GLY A 85 8.93 7.16 -11.05
CA GLY A 85 8.70 8.56 -10.67
C GLY A 85 7.94 8.75 -9.37
N VAL A 86 7.52 9.99 -9.14
CA VAL A 86 6.66 10.36 -8.03
C VAL A 86 5.21 10.16 -8.44
N ALA A 87 4.44 9.45 -7.62
CA ALA A 87 3.04 9.18 -7.90
C ALA A 87 2.18 9.23 -6.65
N VAL A 88 0.90 9.53 -6.87
CA VAL A 88 -0.17 9.40 -5.89
C VAL A 88 -0.87 8.07 -6.15
N THR A 89 -0.93 7.21 -5.14
CA THR A 89 -1.49 5.86 -5.25
C THR A 89 -2.40 5.53 -4.06
N PRO A 90 -3.41 4.68 -4.25
CA PRO A 90 -4.11 4.05 -3.14
C PRO A 90 -3.13 3.11 -2.43
N LEU A 91 -3.11 3.08 -1.10
CA LEU A 91 -2.11 2.34 -0.33
C LEU A 91 -2.48 0.87 -0.13
N THR A 92 -3.73 0.55 0.20
CA THR A 92 -4.12 -0.82 0.58
C THR A 92 -4.09 -1.85 -0.56
N PRO A 93 -4.32 -1.48 -1.84
CA PRO A 93 -4.23 -2.42 -2.95
C PRO A 93 -2.80 -2.83 -3.32
N LEU A 94 -1.79 -2.05 -2.89
CA LEU A 94 -0.41 -2.23 -3.35
C LEU A 94 0.23 -3.49 -2.80
N GLN A 95 0.86 -4.22 -3.70
CA GLN A 95 1.56 -5.47 -3.47
C GLN A 95 3.07 -5.31 -3.68
N LEU A 96 3.84 -6.06 -2.90
CA LEU A 96 5.27 -6.29 -3.12
C LEU A 96 5.49 -7.58 -3.91
N THR A 97 4.73 -8.61 -3.56
CA THR A 97 4.68 -9.92 -4.22
C THR A 97 3.24 -10.43 -4.16
N ALA A 98 2.97 -11.62 -4.71
CA ALA A 98 1.65 -12.24 -4.59
C ALA A 98 1.24 -12.52 -3.14
N ASP A 99 2.20 -12.69 -2.23
CA ASP A 99 1.98 -13.10 -0.83
C ASP A 99 2.33 -11.99 0.19
N SER A 100 2.65 -10.79 -0.29
CA SER A 100 3.07 -9.69 0.58
C SER A 100 2.56 -8.36 0.05
N SER A 101 1.74 -7.67 0.84
CA SER A 101 1.30 -6.31 0.55
C SER A 101 2.29 -5.25 1.04
N TYR A 102 2.06 -4.01 0.63
CA TYR A 102 2.72 -2.85 1.23
C TYR A 102 2.37 -2.76 2.71
N LEU A 103 1.09 -2.95 3.05
CA LEU A 103 0.56 -2.88 4.41
C LEU A 103 1.27 -3.85 5.36
N ASP A 104 1.50 -5.09 4.91
CA ASP A 104 2.22 -6.11 5.68
C ASP A 104 3.63 -5.67 6.07
N LYS A 105 4.30 -4.88 5.22
CA LYS A 105 5.68 -4.43 5.45
C LYS A 105 5.79 -3.07 6.11
N ILE A 106 4.68 -2.41 6.44
CA ILE A 106 4.74 -1.18 7.24
C ILE A 106 5.27 -1.53 8.63
N TYR A 107 6.30 -0.79 9.07
CA TYR A 107 6.90 -0.96 10.39
C TYR A 107 6.75 0.29 11.28
N ALA A 108 6.41 1.45 10.71
CA ALA A 108 6.15 2.65 11.50
C ALA A 108 5.25 3.65 10.77
N ILE A 109 4.51 4.43 11.55
CA ILE A 109 3.88 5.69 11.14
C ILE A 109 4.45 6.80 12.03
N LYS A 110 4.86 7.93 11.43
CA LYS A 110 5.42 9.08 12.17
C LYS A 110 4.66 10.36 11.84
N SER A 111 4.19 11.01 12.90
CA SER A 111 3.62 12.37 12.84
C SER A 111 4.68 13.40 13.20
N LEU A 112 4.84 14.45 12.39
CA LEU A 112 5.85 15.52 12.59
C LEU A 112 5.32 16.75 13.35
N ARG A 113 4.33 16.56 14.21
CA ARG A 113 3.73 17.60 15.06
C ARG A 113 4.19 17.50 16.51
#